data_AF-A0A0A1X8M3-F1
#
_entry.id   AF-A0A0A1X8M3-F1
#
_cell.length_a   1.000
_cell.length_b   1.000
_cell.length_c   1.000
_cell.angle_alpha   90.00
_cell.angle_beta   90.00
_cell.angle_gamma   90.00
#
_symmetry.space_group_name_H-M   'P 1'
#
loop_
_entity.id
_entity.type
_entity.pdbx_description
1 polymer ?
#
loop_
_entity_poly.entity_id
_entity_poly.type
_entity_poly.pdbx_seq_one_letter_code
_entity_poly.pdbx_strand_id
1 'polypeptide(L)'
;FGLPLYYIKIWIIMHRYTTLIDHKNGLSANVQYQRKSGDAGTWRLNTLVQVALLNNVYKLYDHISLDSCVCLFSGDDSLIFHERPIDMIEERTYSLQTKFNMEA
;
A
#
# COMPACT_ATOMS: atom_id res chain seq x y z
N PHE A 1 -5.22 19.10 9.57
CA PHE A 1 -4.31 18.24 10.37
C PHE A 1 -3.95 18.99 11.66
N GLY A 2 -4.10 18.35 12.83
CA GLY A 2 -4.06 19.02 14.15
C GLY A 2 -3.26 18.27 15.22
N LEU A 3 -2.31 17.41 14.82
CA LEU A 3 -1.44 16.69 15.74
C LEU A 3 -0.05 17.34 15.75
N PRO A 4 0.57 17.58 16.93
CA PRO A 4 1.93 18.06 17.02
C PRO A 4 2.92 17.17 16.25
N LEU A 5 3.86 17.79 15.54
CA LEU A 5 4.87 17.09 14.72
C LEU A 5 5.65 16.03 15.49
N TYR A 6 5.88 16.25 16.78
CA TYR A 6 6.54 15.30 17.67
C TYR A 6 5.84 13.93 17.68
N TYR A 7 4.52 13.89 17.86
CA TYR A 7 3.76 12.64 17.90
C TYR A 7 3.72 11.94 16.54
N ILE A 8 3.68 12.72 15.45
CA ILE A 8 3.74 12.17 14.09
C ILE A 8 5.09 11.46 13.87
N LYS A 9 6.21 12.06 14.31
CA LYS A 9 7.53 11.44 14.20
C LYS A 9 7.63 10.13 14.98
N ILE A 10 7.11 10.10 16.21
CA ILE A 10 7.07 8.87 17.02
C ILE A 10 6.24 7.80 16.32
N TRP A 11 5.04 8.17 15.86
CA TRP A 11 4.15 7.26 15.15
C TRP A 11 4.83 6.63 13.93
N ILE A 12 5.56 7.43 13.13
CA ILE A 12 6.35 6.93 12.00
C ILE A 12 7.45 5.95 12.45
N ILE A 13 8.17 6.26 13.53
CA ILE A 13 9.24 5.41 14.06
C ILE A 13 8.70 4.05 14.51
N MET A 14 7.56 4.04 15.22
CA MET A 14 6.90 2.80 15.67
C MET A 14 6.40 1.93 14.52
N HIS A 15 6.06 2.54 13.38
CA HIS A 15 5.70 1.80 12.17
C HIS A 15 6.91 1.28 11.40
N ARG A 16 8.06 1.96 11.54
CA ARG A 16 9.31 1.58 10.89
C ARG A 16 10.03 0.43 11.59
N TYR A 17 10.13 0.47 12.92
CA TYR A 17 10.89 -0.51 13.70
C TYR A 17 9.97 -1.24 14.67
N THR A 18 9.94 -2.56 14.60
CA THR A 18 9.07 -3.40 15.44
C THR A 18 9.85 -4.59 15.96
N THR A 19 9.72 -4.87 17.25
CA THR A 19 10.11 -6.15 17.83
C THR A 19 8.86 -7.01 17.96
N LEU A 20 8.80 -8.09 17.18
CA LEU A 20 7.79 -9.13 17.30
C LEU A 20 8.25 -10.12 18.36
N ILE A 21 7.35 -10.48 19.28
CA ILE A 21 7.62 -11.44 20.34
C ILE A 21 6.52 -12.49 20.30
N ASP A 22 6.91 -13.74 20.10
CA ASP A 22 6.07 -14.91 20.30
C ASP A 22 6.32 -15.44 21.71
N HIS A 23 5.45 -15.06 22.63
CA HIS A 23 5.52 -15.46 24.02
C HIS A 23 5.32 -16.97 24.24
N LYS A 24 4.65 -17.67 23.32
CA LYS A 24 4.36 -19.10 23.45
C LYS A 24 5.60 -19.94 23.14
N ASN A 25 6.33 -19.57 22.10
CA ASN A 25 7.52 -20.30 21.64
C ASN A 25 8.84 -19.68 22.11
N GLY A 26 8.80 -18.55 22.83
CA GLY A 26 10.00 -17.86 23.33
C GLY A 26 10.84 -17.22 22.23
N LEU A 27 10.24 -16.94 21.07
CA LEU A 27 10.93 -16.37 19.91
C LEU A 27 10.71 -14.87 19.84
N SER A 28 11.73 -14.15 19.36
CA SER A 28 11.58 -12.74 19.02
C SER A 28 12.32 -12.41 17.73
N ALA A 29 11.79 -11.44 16.99
CA ALA A 29 12.36 -10.98 15.75
C ALA A 29 12.25 -9.46 15.66
N ASN A 30 13.31 -8.81 15.19
CA ASN A 30 13.26 -7.40 14.84
C ASN A 30 12.91 -7.28 13.36
N VAL A 31 11.76 -6.69 13.08
CA VAL A 31 11.28 -6.44 11.71
C VAL A 31 11.27 -4.96 11.43
N GLN A 32 11.59 -4.60 10.18
CA GLN A 32 11.62 -3.23 9.73
C GLN A 32 10.68 -3.03 8.54
N TYR A 33 10.00 -1.89 8.48
CA TYR A 33 9.15 -1.44 7.36
C TYR A 33 8.00 -2.40 7.00
N GLN A 34 7.60 -3.27 7.92
CA GLN A 34 6.47 -4.19 7.73
C GLN A 34 5.17 -3.61 8.32
N ARG A 35 4.05 -3.79 7.60
CA ARG A 35 2.73 -3.48 8.13
C ARG A 35 2.34 -4.50 9.19
N LYS A 36 1.90 -4.04 10.35
CA LYS A 36 1.30 -4.89 11.38
C LYS A 36 -0.18 -5.04 11.08
N SER A 37 -0.70 -6.25 10.93
CA SER A 37 -2.12 -6.48 10.62
C SER A 37 -3.09 -6.01 11.72
N GLY A 38 -2.62 -6.01 12.97
CA GLY A 38 -3.38 -5.52 14.14
C GLY A 38 -3.28 -4.02 14.39
N ASP A 39 -2.59 -3.25 13.55
CA ASP A 39 -2.50 -1.79 13.73
C ASP A 39 -3.82 -1.10 13.34
N ALA A 40 -4.23 -0.08 14.10
CA ALA A 40 -5.48 0.65 13.86
C ALA A 40 -5.54 1.32 12.48
N GLY A 41 -4.38 1.63 11.89
CA GLY A 41 -4.24 2.21 10.57
C GLY A 41 -4.15 1.18 9.44
N THR A 42 -4.18 -0.13 9.71
CA THR A 42 -3.89 -1.18 8.72
C THR A 42 -4.71 -1.03 7.46
N TRP A 43 -6.04 -1.10 7.57
CA TRP A 43 -6.90 -1.02 6.40
C TRP A 43 -6.74 0.30 5.64
N ARG A 44 -6.81 1.43 6.34
CA ARG A 44 -6.77 2.77 5.71
C ARG A 44 -5.43 3.06 5.05
N LEU A 45 -4.31 2.73 5.70
CA LEU A 45 -2.98 3.05 5.20
C LEU A 45 -2.54 2.07 4.12
N ASN A 46 -2.98 0.80 4.17
CA ASN A 46 -2.81 -0.11 3.05
C ASN A 46 -3.58 0.40 1.83
N THR A 47 -4.85 0.80 2.01
CA THR A 47 -5.66 1.39 0.94
C THR A 47 -4.95 2.59 0.29
N LEU A 48 -4.41 3.50 1.10
CA LEU A 48 -3.69 4.68 0.59
C LEU A 48 -2.43 4.31 -0.21
N VAL A 49 -1.65 3.35 0.29
CA VAL A 49 -0.45 2.85 -0.41
C VAL A 49 -0.86 2.19 -1.71
N GLN A 50 -1.87 1.33 -1.70
CA GLN A 50 -2.37 0.64 -2.89
C GLN A 50 -2.82 1.63 -3.97
N VAL A 51 -3.61 2.64 -3.61
CA VAL A 51 -4.02 3.72 -4.51
C VAL A 51 -2.81 4.43 -5.11
N ALA A 52 -1.82 4.77 -4.28
CA ALA A 52 -0.62 5.49 -4.73
C ALA A 52 0.23 4.65 -5.71
N LEU A 53 0.43 3.36 -5.42
CA LEU A 53 1.20 2.43 -6.24
C LEU A 53 0.52 2.19 -7.59
N LEU A 54 -0.76 1.81 -7.58
CA LEU A 54 -1.48 1.50 -8.81
C LEU A 54 -1.67 2.74 -9.68
N ASN A 55 -1.91 3.91 -9.08
CA ASN A 55 -1.93 5.16 -9.84
C ASN A 55 -0.57 5.51 -10.45
N ASN A 56 0.53 5.26 -9.73
CA ASN A 56 1.88 5.52 -10.25
C ASN A 56 2.18 4.69 -11.51
N VAL A 57 1.80 3.41 -11.47
CA VAL A 57 2.07 2.41 -12.51
C VAL A 57 1.09 2.51 -13.69
N TYR A 58 -0.21 2.51 -13.42
CA TYR A 58 -1.25 2.46 -14.44
C TYR A 58 -1.81 3.84 -14.83
N LYS A 59 -1.35 4.92 -14.19
CA LYS A 59 -1.83 6.29 -14.47
C LYS A 59 -3.35 6.43 -14.33
N LEU A 60 -3.90 5.77 -13.31
CA LEU A 60 -5.33 5.67 -13.08
C LEU A 60 -6.01 7.04 -13.02
N TYR A 61 -5.37 8.06 -12.47
CA TYR A 61 -5.93 9.42 -12.41
C TYR A 61 -6.25 10.00 -13.79
N ASP A 62 -5.39 9.76 -14.79
CA ASP A 62 -5.60 10.26 -16.15
C ASP A 62 -6.83 9.57 -16.77
N HIS A 63 -6.99 8.27 -16.52
CA HIS A 63 -8.13 7.47 -16.98
C HIS A 63 -9.45 7.83 -16.25
N ILE A 64 -9.40 8.03 -14.93
CA ILE A 64 -10.55 8.49 -14.14
C ILE A 64 -11.01 9.87 -14.62
N SER A 65 -10.07 10.78 -14.91
CA SER A 65 -10.37 12.14 -15.36
C SER A 65 -11.05 12.18 -16.73
N LEU A 66 -10.84 11.14 -17.54
CA LEU A 66 -11.47 10.95 -18.85
C LEU A 66 -12.76 10.11 -18.77
N ASP A 67 -13.21 9.75 -17.57
CA ASP A 67 -14.36 8.86 -17.33
C ASP A 67 -14.21 7.47 -17.98
N SER A 68 -12.97 7.04 -18.27
CA SER A 68 -12.69 5.78 -18.96
C SER A 68 -12.43 4.61 -18.01
N CYS A 69 -12.42 4.86 -16.69
CA CYS A 69 -12.22 3.82 -15.69
C CYS A 69 -12.85 4.12 -14.33
N VAL A 70 -13.17 3.05 -13.60
CA VAL A 70 -13.65 3.08 -12.22
C VAL A 70 -12.75 2.18 -11.39
N CYS A 71 -12.26 2.71 -10.26
CA CYS A 71 -11.34 2.00 -9.38
C CYS A 71 -11.93 1.86 -7.98
N LEU A 72 -11.91 0.65 -7.44
CA LEU A 72 -12.35 0.30 -6.08
C LEU A 72 -11.14 -0.22 -5.30
N PHE A 73 -10.96 0.26 -4.07
CA PHE A 73 -9.83 -0.11 -3.21
C PHE A 73 -10.29 -0.45 -1.80
N SER A 74 -9.72 -1.49 -1.21
CA SER A 74 -9.97 -1.87 0.18
C SER A 74 -8.77 -2.61 0.76
N GLY A 75 -7.96 -1.91 1.56
CA GLY A 75 -6.72 -2.47 2.09
C GLY A 75 -5.71 -2.71 0.97
N ASP A 76 -5.23 -3.93 0.86
CA ASP A 76 -4.36 -4.45 -0.20
C ASP A 76 -5.15 -4.93 -1.44
N ASP A 77 -6.47 -5.12 -1.33
CA ASP A 77 -7.32 -5.49 -2.46
C ASP A 77 -7.69 -4.28 -3.34
N SER A 78 -7.73 -4.51 -4.65
CA SER A 78 -8.15 -3.51 -5.63
C SER A 78 -8.88 -4.15 -6.80
N LEU A 79 -9.90 -3.46 -7.31
CA LEU A 79 -10.62 -3.81 -8.53
C LEU A 79 -10.70 -2.61 -9.45
N ILE A 80 -10.21 -2.75 -10.69
CA ILE A 80 -10.15 -1.68 -11.68
C ILE A 80 -10.97 -2.12 -12.90
N PHE A 81 -12.02 -1.38 -13.19
CA PHE A 81 -12.80 -1.51 -14.41
C PHE A 81 -12.33 -0.45 -15.40
N HIS A 82 -12.01 -0.84 -16.62
CA HIS A 82 -11.55 0.07 -17.65
C HIS A 82 -12.28 -0.25 -18.97
N GLU A 83 -12.69 0.77 -19.71
CA GLU A 83 -13.46 0.59 -20.96
C GLU A 83 -12.65 -0.11 -22.06
N ARG A 84 -11.33 0.07 -22.03
CA ARG A 84 -10.36 -0.52 -22.97
C ARG A 84 -9.20 -1.17 -22.22
N PRO A 85 -8.42 -2.06 -22.83
CA PRO A 85 -7.18 -2.52 -22.22
C PRO A 85 -6.24 -1.33 -21.94
N ILE A 86 -5.52 -1.38 -20.82
CA ILE A 86 -4.47 -0.40 -20.51
C ILE A 86 -3.24 -0.72 -21.37
N ASP A 87 -2.66 0.31 -22.00
CA ASP A 87 -1.48 0.15 -22.84
C ASP A 87 -0.30 -0.42 -22.05
N MET A 88 0.34 -1.44 -22.63
CA MET A 88 1.52 -2.11 -22.04
C MET A 88 1.24 -2.66 -20.63
N ILE A 89 0.01 -3.17 -20.40
CA ILE A 89 -0.42 -3.65 -19.07
C ILE A 89 0.58 -4.64 -18.46
N GLU A 90 1.08 -5.61 -19.22
CA GLU A 90 2.02 -6.63 -18.71
C GLU A 90 3.33 -6.01 -18.21
N GLU A 91 3.92 -5.09 -18.98
CA GLU A 91 5.15 -4.39 -18.57
C GLU A 91 4.91 -3.49 -17.35
N ARG A 92 3.76 -2.81 -17.32
CA ARG A 92 3.35 -2.00 -16.18
C ARG A 92 3.16 -2.88 -14.94
N THR A 93 2.50 -4.02 -15.04
CA THR A 93 2.33 -4.97 -13.94
C THR A 93 3.69 -5.49 -13.46
N TYR A 94 4.60 -5.81 -14.38
CA TYR A 94 5.97 -6.22 -14.02
C TYR A 94 6.74 -5.12 -13.25
N SER A 95 6.40 -3.85 -13.46
CA SER A 95 6.97 -2.75 -12.68
C SER A 95 6.52 -2.76 -11.20
N LEU A 96 5.36 -3.33 -10.87
CA LEU A 96 4.91 -3.51 -9.49
C LEU A 96 5.84 -4.48 -8.75
N GLN A 97 6.18 -5.59 -9.40
CA GLN A 97 7.10 -6.57 -8.83
C GLN A 97 8.50 -6.01 -8.68
N THR A 98 9.04 -5.40 -9.73
CA THR A 98 10.46 -4.97 -9.73
C THR A 98 10.74 -3.72 -8.89
N LYS A 99 9.79 -2.78 -8.80
CA LYS A 99 10.00 -1.51 -8.07
C LYS A 99 9.45 -1.54 -6.64
N PHE A 100 8.37 -2.28 -6.41
CA PHE A 100 7.65 -2.26 -5.15
C PHE A 100 7.59 -3.61 -4.45
N ASN A 101 8.17 -4.66 -5.06
CA ASN A 101 8.16 -6.02 -4.51
C ASN A 101 6.73 -6.53 -4.22
N MET A 102 5.79 -6.15 -5.06
CA MET A 102 4.41 -6.65 -5.04
C MET A 102 4.31 -7.93 -5.86
N GLU A 103 3.36 -8.80 -5.52
CA GLU A 103 3.01 -9.94 -6.38
C GLU A 103 2.28 -9.42 -7.63
N ALA A 104 2.64 -9.95 -8.79
CA ALA A 104 2.16 -9.56 -10.11
C ALA A 104 1.34 -10.69 -10.74
#